data_AF-A0A382FX48-F1
#
_entry.id   AF-A0A382FX48-F1
#
_cell.length_a   1.000
_cell.length_b   1.000
_cell.length_c   1.000
_cell.angle_alpha   90.00
_cell.angle_beta   90.00
_cell.angle_gamma   90.00
#
_symmetry.space_group_name_H-M   'P 1'
#
loop_
_entity.id
_entity.type
_entity.pdbx_description
1 polymer ?
#
loop_
_entity_poly.entity_id
_entity_poly.type
_entity_poly.pdbx_seq_one_letter_code
_entity_poly.pdbx_strand_id
1 'polypeptide(L)'
;MTNQFQNSLNELTLLLQSKINQDNAVHMSAYMKNRFSFFGIKTPERRKLTREWWKKFSIASESELLNLANELWNLEQREFHYVGS
;
A
#
# COMPACT_ATOMS: atom_id res chain seq x y z
N MET A 1 0.93 8.48 20.87
CA MET A 1 0.09 8.27 19.67
C MET A 1 0.81 7.54 18.53
N THR A 2 2.07 7.13 18.70
CA THR A 2 2.89 6.47 17.65
C THR A 2 2.61 4.97 17.46
N ASN A 3 2.13 4.25 18.48
CA ASN A 3 1.98 2.79 18.40
C ASN A 3 0.85 2.31 17.49
N GLN A 4 -0.32 2.95 17.50
CA GLN A 4 -1.46 2.47 16.70
C GLN A 4 -1.25 2.68 15.21
N PHE A 5 -0.77 3.87 14.82
CA PHE A 5 -0.44 4.20 13.44
C PHE A 5 0.60 3.24 12.85
N GLN A 6 1.73 3.05 13.54
CA GLN A 6 2.79 2.16 13.07
C GLN A 6 2.31 0.71 12.96
N ASN A 7 1.48 0.26 13.90
CA ASN A 7 0.88 -1.08 13.83
C ASN A 7 -0.02 -1.25 12.61
N SER A 8 -0.86 -0.24 12.29
CA SER A 8 -1.74 -0.30 11.11
C SER A 8 -0.96 -0.28 9.80
N LEU A 9 0.11 0.51 9.69
CA LEU A 9 0.99 0.52 8.52
C LEU A 9 1.74 -0.81 8.36
N ASN A 10 2.21 -1.39 9.46
CA ASN A 10 2.81 -2.72 9.45
C ASN A 10 1.80 -3.80 9.03
N GLU A 11 0.54 -3.74 9.50
CA GLU A 11 -0.53 -4.66 9.06
C GLU A 11 -0.76 -4.57 7.56
N LEU A 12 -0.86 -3.35 7.01
CA LEU A 12 -1.02 -3.14 5.56
C LEU A 12 0.17 -3.73 4.79
N THR A 13 1.38 -3.50 5.28
CA THR A 13 2.62 -3.99 4.65
C THR A 13 2.61 -5.52 4.60
N LEU A 14 2.33 -6.18 5.72
CA LEU A 14 2.21 -7.65 5.77
C LEU A 14 1.09 -8.18 4.88
N LEU A 15 -0.05 -7.47 4.84
CA LEU A 15 -1.19 -7.84 4.00
C LEU A 15 -0.81 -7.82 2.51
N LEU A 16 -0.13 -6.78 2.05
CA LEU A 16 0.33 -6.69 0.65
C LEU A 16 1.46 -7.68 0.36
N GLN A 17 2.44 -7.82 1.26
CA GLN A 17 3.54 -8.79 1.10
C GLN A 17 3.04 -10.23 1.01
N SER A 18 1.96 -10.58 1.72
CA SER A 18 1.35 -11.92 1.63
C SER A 18 0.80 -12.28 0.24
N LYS A 19 0.69 -11.29 -0.66
CA LYS A 19 0.13 -11.40 -2.01
C LYS A 19 1.16 -11.16 -3.11
N ILE A 20 2.45 -11.20 -2.78
CA ILE A 20 3.52 -11.04 -3.75
C ILE A 20 3.38 -12.05 -4.90
N ASN A 21 3.55 -11.54 -6.10
CA ASN A 21 3.63 -12.33 -7.32
C ASN A 21 4.75 -11.75 -8.19
N GLN A 22 5.89 -12.43 -8.20
CA GLN A 22 7.11 -11.95 -8.87
C GLN A 22 6.95 -11.86 -10.39
N ASP A 23 6.24 -12.80 -11.02
CA ASP A 23 5.99 -12.78 -12.46
C ASP A 23 5.21 -11.52 -12.85
N ASN A 24 4.13 -11.22 -12.13
CA ASN A 24 3.38 -9.98 -12.33
C ASN A 24 4.23 -8.74 -12.02
N ALA A 25 5.04 -8.77 -10.96
CA ALA A 25 5.86 -7.64 -10.55
C ALA A 25 6.84 -7.20 -11.66
N VAL A 26 7.51 -8.16 -12.31
CA VAL A 26 8.41 -7.90 -13.44
C VAL A 26 7.64 -7.24 -14.59
N HIS A 27 6.49 -7.78 -14.97
CA HIS A 27 5.67 -7.21 -16.05
C HIS A 27 5.12 -5.82 -15.72
N MET A 28 4.69 -5.59 -14.48
CA MET A 28 4.16 -4.30 -14.03
C MET A 28 5.25 -3.23 -13.93
N SER A 29 6.44 -3.59 -13.47
CA SER A 29 7.60 -2.70 -13.47
C SER A 29 7.99 -2.31 -14.90
N ALA A 30 8.08 -3.29 -15.81
CA ALA A 30 8.38 -3.06 -17.22
C ALA A 30 7.35 -2.11 -17.89
N TYR A 31 6.05 -2.30 -17.60
CA TYR A 31 4.99 -1.40 -18.05
C TYR A 31 5.23 0.05 -17.60
N MET A 32 5.72 0.23 -16.37
CA MET A 32 6.11 1.54 -15.81
C MET A 32 7.53 1.98 -16.19
N LYS A 33 8.11 1.41 -17.26
CA LYS A 33 9.47 1.70 -17.74
C LYS A 33 10.55 1.51 -16.65
N ASN A 34 10.34 0.53 -15.77
CA ASN A 34 11.19 0.18 -14.64
C ASN A 34 11.48 1.35 -13.67
N ARG A 35 10.56 2.32 -13.58
CA ARG A 35 10.69 3.46 -12.66
C ARG A 35 10.20 3.16 -11.24
N PHE A 36 9.50 2.05 -11.06
CA PHE A 36 8.92 1.67 -9.78
C PHE A 36 9.00 0.16 -9.57
N SER A 37 9.28 -0.24 -8.34
CA SER A 37 9.17 -1.62 -7.87
C SER A 37 7.70 -1.96 -7.60
N PHE A 38 7.34 -3.24 -7.72
CA PHE A 38 5.99 -3.74 -7.46
C PHE A 38 6.06 -5.02 -6.63
N PHE A 39 5.03 -5.26 -5.82
CA PHE A 39 4.76 -6.60 -5.29
C PHE A 39 4.10 -7.53 -6.32
N GLY A 40 3.53 -6.98 -7.39
CA GLY A 40 2.88 -7.73 -8.46
C GLY A 40 1.39 -7.97 -8.22
N ILE A 41 0.77 -7.12 -7.39
CA ILE A 41 -0.63 -7.26 -7.01
C ILE A 41 -1.51 -6.52 -8.02
N LYS A 42 -2.37 -7.26 -8.72
CA LYS A 42 -3.28 -6.67 -9.71
C LYS A 42 -4.34 -5.79 -9.04
N THR A 43 -4.82 -4.79 -9.77
CA THR A 43 -5.75 -3.76 -9.26
C THR A 43 -6.98 -4.32 -8.53
N PRO A 44 -7.71 -5.34 -9.04
CA PRO A 44 -8.89 -5.85 -8.33
C PRO A 44 -8.56 -6.43 -6.95
N GLU A 45 -7.46 -7.16 -6.83
CA GLU A 45 -7.01 -7.74 -5.55
C GLU A 45 -6.49 -6.64 -4.61
N ARG A 46 -5.63 -5.74 -5.11
CA ARG A 46 -5.11 -4.61 -4.33
C ARG A 46 -6.26 -3.79 -3.73
N ARG A 47 -7.25 -3.38 -4.53
CA ARG A 47 -8.42 -2.61 -4.07
C ARG A 47 -9.23 -3.35 -3.02
N LYS A 48 -9.39 -4.67 -3.16
CA LYS A 48 -10.07 -5.48 -2.15
C LYS A 48 -9.30 -5.43 -0.82
N LEU A 49 -7.99 -5.66 -0.84
CA LEU A 49 -7.14 -5.65 0.35
C LEU A 49 -7.13 -4.28 1.04
N THR A 50 -6.89 -3.21 0.28
CA THR A 50 -6.81 -1.85 0.83
C THR A 50 -8.15 -1.39 1.39
N ARG A 51 -9.27 -1.74 0.74
CA ARG A 51 -10.61 -1.45 1.27
C ARG A 51 -10.88 -2.16 2.60
N GLU A 52 -10.53 -3.45 2.71
CA GLU A 52 -10.74 -4.16 3.98
C GLU A 52 -9.81 -3.63 5.09
N TRP A 53 -8.60 -3.18 4.76
CA TRP A 53 -7.73 -2.48 5.70
C TRP A 53 -8.32 -1.13 6.15
N TRP A 54 -8.81 -0.32 5.21
CA TRP A 54 -9.47 0.96 5.50
C TRP A 54 -10.68 0.84 6.45
N LYS A 55 -11.42 -0.27 6.39
CA LYS A 55 -12.54 -0.52 7.31
C LYS A 55 -12.10 -0.73 8.76
N LYS A 56 -10.86 -1.20 8.98
CA LYS A 56 -10.31 -1.45 10.32
C LYS A 56 -9.60 -0.23 10.91
N PHE A 57 -9.17 0.69 10.04
CA PHE A 57 -8.39 1.86 10.41
C PHE A 57 -9.27 3.12 10.35
N SER A 58 -9.47 3.78 11.48
CA SER A 58 -10.15 5.08 11.55
C SER A 58 -9.13 6.20 11.54
N ILE A 59 -9.29 7.17 10.64
CA ILE A 59 -8.55 8.43 10.67
C ILE A 59 -9.23 9.39 11.65
N ALA A 60 -8.48 9.91 12.62
CA ALA A 60 -9.01 10.86 13.60
C ALA A 60 -8.94 12.32 13.12
N SER A 61 -8.10 12.65 12.12
CA SER A 61 -7.92 14.02 11.64
C SER A 61 -7.35 14.12 10.22
N GLU A 62 -7.51 15.28 9.58
CA GLU A 62 -6.87 15.59 8.29
C GLU A 62 -5.33 15.50 8.38
N SER A 63 -4.73 15.97 9.48
CA SER A 63 -3.29 15.84 9.71
C SER A 63 -2.83 14.39 9.75
N GLU A 64 -3.61 13.48 10.32
CA GLU A 64 -3.29 12.05 10.35
C GLU A 64 -3.41 11.43 8.96
N LEU A 65 -4.41 11.83 8.17
CA LEU A 65 -4.54 11.43 6.77
C LEU A 65 -3.33 11.89 5.93
N LEU A 66 -2.92 13.16 6.08
CA LEU A 66 -1.76 13.70 5.37
C LEU A 66 -0.46 12.98 5.78
N ASN A 67 -0.27 12.71 7.07
CA ASN A 67 0.87 11.92 7.54
C ASN A 67 0.88 10.52 6.94
N LEU A 68 -0.27 9.81 6.93
CA LEU A 68 -0.39 8.50 6.30
C LEU A 68 -0.06 8.55 4.80
N ALA A 69 -0.59 9.55 4.08
CA ALA A 69 -0.33 9.71 2.65
C ALA A 69 1.17 9.94 2.38
N ASN A 70 1.84 10.75 3.19
CA ASN A 70 3.29 10.99 3.08
C ASN A 70 4.11 9.72 3.35
N GLU A 71 3.77 8.97 4.39
CA GLU A 71 4.44 7.70 4.71
C GLU A 71 4.30 6.69 3.57
N LEU A 72 3.07 6.49 3.05
CA LEU A 72 2.81 5.59 1.93
C LEU A 72 3.54 6.02 0.65
N TRP A 73 3.68 7.31 0.42
CA TRP A 73 4.38 7.87 -0.75
C TRP A 73 5.90 7.64 -0.70
N ASN A 74 6.47 7.50 0.49
CA ASN A 74 7.90 7.23 0.67
C ASN A 74 8.26 5.74 0.57
N LEU A 75 7.28 4.84 0.51
CA LEU A 75 7.53 3.40 0.37
C LEU A 75 7.83 3.03 -1.07
N GLU A 76 8.75 2.08 -1.25
CA GLU A 76 9.32 1.73 -2.56
C GLU A 76 8.28 1.14 -3.54
N GLN A 77 7.45 0.21 -3.05
CA GLN A 77 6.53 -0.51 -3.92
C GLN A 77 5.35 0.37 -4.34
N ARG A 78 5.05 0.37 -5.65
CA ARG A 78 4.06 1.26 -6.23
C ARG A 78 2.64 0.97 -5.72
N GLU A 79 2.36 -0.23 -5.24
CA GLU A 79 1.08 -0.57 -4.61
C GLU A 79 0.73 0.35 -3.43
N PHE A 80 1.72 0.81 -2.65
CA PHE A 80 1.48 1.73 -1.52
C PHE A 80 0.92 3.08 -1.97
N HIS A 81 1.38 3.59 -3.11
CA HIS A 81 0.91 4.84 -3.68
C HIS A 81 -0.54 4.78 -4.18
N TYR A 82 -1.08 3.57 -4.35
CA TYR A 82 -2.46 3.34 -4.80
C TYR A 82 -3.43 2.98 -3.66
N VAL A 83 -2.99 3.06 -2.41
CA VAL A 83 -3.84 2.72 -1.24
C VAL A 83 -5.00 3.69 -1.06
N GLY A 84 -4.81 4.96 -1.45
CA GLY A 84 -5.86 5.99 -1.40
C GLY A 84 -6.82 6.02 -2.60
N SER A 85 -6.77 5.03 -3.50
CA SER A 85 -7.54 4.99 -4.77
C SER A 85 -8.58 3.88 -4.89
#